data_AF-A0A349LGI7-F1
#
_entry.id   AF-A0A349LGI7-F1
#
_cell.length_a   1.000
_cell.length_b   1.000
_cell.length_c   1.000
_cell.angle_alpha   90.00
_cell.angle_beta   90.00
_cell.angle_gamma   90.00
#
_symmetry.space_group_name_H-M   'P 1'
#
loop_
_entity.id
_entity.type
_entity.pdbx_description
1 polymer ?
#
loop_
_entity_poly.entity_id
_entity_poly.type
_entity_poly.pdbx_seq_one_letter_code
_entity_poly.pdbx_strand_id
1 'polypeptide(L)' 'MTLEIYQQELRRAYVRGGPGAIISGGVWFAAALTATYSSISDGFFLLFFAGMFIFPASKFALKLFFQRAPESKSNPGGL' A
#
# COMPACT_ATOMS: atom_id res chain seq x y z
N MET A 1 -15.08 -13.61 -17.62
CA MET A 1 -14.71 -12.19 -17.52
C MET A 1 -13.54 -11.92 -18.45
N THR A 2 -13.47 -10.72 -19.04
CA THR A 2 -12.31 -10.30 -19.84
C THR A 2 -11.25 -9.66 -18.94
N LEU A 3 -10.03 -9.50 -19.45
CA LEU A 3 -8.92 -8.87 -18.72
C LEU A 3 -9.27 -7.44 -18.27
N GLU A 4 -10.00 -6.69 -19.10
CA GLU A 4 -10.40 -5.31 -18.82
C GLU A 4 -11.29 -5.24 -17.58
N ILE A 5 -12.20 -6.21 -17.41
CA ILE A 5 -13.09 -6.29 -16.25
C ILE A 5 -12.27 -6.55 -14.99
N TYR A 6 -11.34 -7.51 -15.01
CA TYR A 6 -10.48 -7.80 -13.87
C TYR A 6 -9.62 -6.59 -13.47
N GLN A 7 -9.09 -5.84 -14.44
CA GLN A 7 -8.33 -4.62 -14.14
C GLN A 7 -9.23 -3.48 -13.62
N GLN A 8 -10.45 -3.33 -14.14
CA GLN A 8 -11.41 -2.35 -13.62
C GLN A 8 -11.79 -2.66 -12.17
N GLU A 9 -12.00 -3.94 -11.86
CA GLU A 9 -12.26 -4.40 -10.50
C GLU A 9 -11.12 -4.01 -9.55
N LEU A 10 -9.87 -4.33 -9.90
CA LEU A 10 -8.71 -3.96 -9.09
C LEU A 10 -8.56 -2.44 -8.93
N ARG A 11 -8.77 -1.66 -10.00
CA ARG A 11 -8.75 -0.19 -9.91
C ARG A 11 -9.79 0.35 -8.95
N ARG A 12 -10.98 -0.25 -8.90
CA ARG A 12 -12.03 0.14 -7.95
C ARG A 12 -11.70 -0.31 -6.53
N ALA A 13 -11.35 -1.58 -6.34
CA ALA A 13 -11.08 -2.19 -5.04
C ALA A 13 -9.92 -1.52 -4.30
N TYR A 14 -8.91 -1.06 -5.03
CA TYR A 14 -7.72 -0.40 -4.47
C TYR A 14 -7.76 1.13 -4.59
N VAL A 15 -8.89 1.73 -4.95
CA VAL A 15 -9.05 3.19 -5.11
C VAL A 15 -7.92 3.76 -6.00
N ARG A 16 -7.68 3.08 -7.13
CA ARG A 16 -6.61 3.36 -8.11
C ARG A 16 -5.19 3.37 -7.52
N GLY A 17 -4.99 2.77 -6.34
CA GLY A 17 -3.70 2.73 -5.62
C GLY A 17 -3.44 3.93 -4.71
N GLY A 18 -4.37 4.89 -4.61
CA GLY A 18 -4.18 6.15 -3.86
C GLY A 18 -3.76 5.95 -2.40
N PRO A 19 -4.51 5.17 -1.60
CA PRO A 19 -4.15 4.92 -0.20
C PRO A 19 -2.76 4.29 -0.04
N GLY A 20 -2.38 3.39 -0.96
CA GLY A 20 -1.06 2.78 -0.96
C GLY A 20 0.07 3.75 -1.26
N ALA A 21 -0.14 4.67 -2.20
CA ALA A 21 0.83 5.72 -2.50
C ALA A 21 1.04 6.66 -1.31
N ILE A 22 -0.03 7.06 -0.61
CA ILE A 22 0.05 7.93 0.57
C ILE A 22 0.81 7.25 1.71
N ILE A 23 0.46 6.00 2.04
CA ILE A 23 1.11 5.25 3.12
C ILE A 23 2.58 4.99 2.78
N SER A 24 2.88 4.58 1.55
CA SER A 24 4.26 4.39 1.08
C SER A 24 5.05 5.69 1.19
N GLY A 25 4.51 6.79 0.69
CA GLY A 25 5.15 8.10 0.77
C GLY A 25 5.44 8.53 2.21
N GLY A 26 4.50 8.28 3.14
CA GLY A 26 4.71 8.54 4.57
C GLY A 26 5.85 7.71 5.18
N VAL A 27 5.94 6.42 4.84
CA VAL A 27 7.04 5.55 5.30
C VAL A 27 8.39 6.00 4.74
N TRP A 28 8.45 6.32 3.45
CA TRP A 28 9.66 6.84 2.81
C TRP A 28 10.09 8.19 3.40
N PHE A 29 9.14 9.07 3.66
CA PHE A 29 9.40 10.36 4.27
C PHE A 29 9.94 10.19 5.70
N ALA A 30 9.32 9.33 6.51
CA ALA A 30 9.81 9.02 7.85
C ALA A 30 11.24 8.44 7.81
N ALA A 31 11.52 7.50 6.90
CA ALA A 31 12.85 6.93 6.72
C ALA A 31 13.89 7.99 6.36
N ALA A 32 13.55 8.92 5.46
CA ALA A 32 14.42 10.01 5.06
C ALA A 32 14.72 10.96 6.23
N LEU A 33 13.71 11.30 7.04
CA LEU A 33 13.91 12.10 8.26
C LEU A 33 14.81 11.37 9.24
N THR A 34 14.57 10.08 9.51
CA THR A 34 15.41 9.28 10.42
C THR A 34 16.85 9.19 9.91
N ALA A 35 17.06 9.01 8.60
CA ALA A 35 18.39 9.02 8.00
C ALA A 35 19.10 10.36 8.15
N THR A 36 18.36 11.46 8.07
CA THR A 36 18.89 12.84 8.15
C THR A 36 19.24 13.23 9.58
N TYR A 37 18.41 12.86 10.55
CA TYR A 37 18.53 13.33 11.94
C TYR A 37 19.12 12.33 12.93
N SER A 38 19.22 11.03 12.58
CA SER A 38 19.82 9.99 13.42
C SER A 38 21.05 9.38 12.76
N SER A 39 20.85 8.48 11.80
CA SER A 39 21.90 7.87 11.00
C SER A 39 21.33 7.17 9.77
N ILE A 40 22.14 6.99 8.74
CA ILE A 40 21.75 6.21 7.54
C ILE A 40 21.29 4.80 7.92
N SER A 41 21.95 4.17 8.90
CA SER A 41 21.60 2.82 9.36
C SER A 41 20.19 2.78 9.97
N ASP A 42 19.85 3.76 10.82
CA ASP A 42 18.53 3.81 11.45
C ASP A 42 17.43 4.07 10.42
N GLY A 43 17.68 4.97 9.46
CA GLY A 43 16.76 5.22 8.35
C GLY A 43 16.54 3.97 7.49
N PHE A 44 17.61 3.21 7.22
CA PHE A 44 17.50 1.93 6.52
C PHE A 44 16.68 0.91 7.30
N PHE A 45 16.95 0.71 8.60
CA PHE A 45 16.16 -0.22 9.43
C PHE A 45 14.69 0.18 9.47
N LEU A 46 14.40 1.48 9.64
CA LEU A 46 13.03 1.98 9.63
C LEU A 46 12.35 1.67 8.28
N LEU A 47 13.00 1.97 7.15
CA LEU A 47 12.45 1.68 5.83
C LEU A 47 12.24 0.18 5.60
N PHE A 48 13.20 -0.65 6.02
CA PHE A 48 13.14 -2.09 5.85
C PHE A 48 11.94 -2.69 6.58
N PHE A 49 11.80 -2.40 7.88
CA PHE A 49 10.70 -2.95 8.68
C PHE A 49 9.37 -2.28 8.38
N ALA A 50 9.30 -0.94 8.31
CA ALA A 50 8.05 -0.24 8.00
C ALA A 50 7.59 -0.50 6.56
N GLY A 51 8.53 -0.70 5.63
CA GLY A 51 8.25 -1.05 4.23
C GLY A 51 7.43 -2.33 4.10
N MET A 52 7.69 -3.33 4.94
CA MET A 52 6.91 -4.58 4.99
C MET A 52 5.43 -4.34 5.34
N PHE A 53 5.14 -3.28 6.10
CA PHE A 53 3.79 -2.93 6.50
C PHE A 53 3.04 -2.03 5.51
N ILE A 54 3.69 -1.51 4.46
CA ILE A 54 3.04 -0.62 3.48
C ILE A 54 1.78 -1.29 2.91
N PHE A 55 1.89 -2.52 2.40
CA PHE A 55 0.74 -3.20 1.79
C PHE A 55 -0.35 -3.61 2.82
N PRO A 56 -0.03 -4.25 3.95
CA PRO A 56 -1.02 -4.53 5.00
C PRO A 56 -1.73 -3.28 5.52
N ALA A 57 -0.99 -2.20 5.81
CA ALA A 57 -1.56 -0.94 6.27
C ALA A 57 -2.46 -0.31 5.19
N SER A 58 -2.08 -0.43 3.91
CA SER A 58 -2.91 0.01 2.79
C SER A 58 -4.22 -0.77 2.70
N LYS A 59 -4.18 -2.10 2.84
CA LYS A 59 -5.40 -2.92 2.90
C LYS A 59 -6.28 -2.53 4.08
N PHE A 60 -5.68 -2.27 5.24
CA PHE A 60 -6.42 -1.82 6.42
C PHE A 60 -7.08 -0.45 6.21
N ALA A 61 -6.36 0.53 5.66
CA ALA A 61 -6.90 1.84 5.33
C ALA A 61 -8.04 1.76 4.30
N LEU A 62 -7.90 0.91 3.28
CA LEU A 62 -8.97 0.65 2.30
C LEU A 62 -10.24 0.11 2.97
N LYS A 63 -10.10 -0.80 3.93
CA LYS A 63 -11.23 -1.34 4.68
C LYS A 63 -11.88 -0.29 5.58
N LEU A 64 -11.08 0.51 6.28
CA LEU A 64 -11.56 1.47 7.27
C LEU A 64 -12.21 2.71 6.63
N PHE A 65 -11.57 3.31 5.63
CA PHE A 65 -12.01 4.60 5.07
C PHE A 65 -12.87 4.47 3.82
N PHE A 66 -12.72 3.39 3.05
CA PHE A 66 -13.37 3.22 1.76
C PHE A 66 -14.36 2.05 1.72
N GLN A 67 -14.59 1.39 2.86
CA GLN A 67 -15.47 0.22 2.98
C GLN A 67 -15.22 -0.80 1.88
N ARG A 68 -13.93 -1.01 1.55
CA ARG A 68 -13.51 -1.85 0.42
C ARG A 68 -14.20 -3.22 0.48
N ALA A 69 -14.87 -3.58 -0.61
CA ALA A 69 -15.22 -4.97 -0.90
C ALA A 69 -14.00 -5.70 -1.47
N PRO A 70 -13.77 -6.98 -1.08
CA PRO A 70 -12.73 -7.80 -1.69
C PRO A 70 -13.03 -8.05 -3.17
N GLU A 71 -11.97 -8.18 -3.97
CA GLU A 71 -12.03 -8.61 -5.35
C GLU A 71 -12.63 -10.01 -5.49
N SER A 72 -13.22 -10.30 -6.65
CA SER A 72 -13.77 -11.62 -6.94
C SER A 72 -12.68 -12.69 -6.87
N LYS A 73 -13.03 -13.86 -6.33
CA LYS A 73 -12.12 -15.01 -6.26
C LYS A 73 -11.66 -15.50 -7.65
N SER A 74 -12.41 -15.15 -8.70
CA SER A 74 -12.07 -15.45 -10.09
C SER A 74 -11.03 -14.49 -10.68
N ASN A 75 -10.76 -13.36 -10.03
CA ASN A 75 -9.78 -12.40 -10.51
C ASN A 75 -8.36 -12.95 -10.29
N PRO A 76 -7.59 -13.21 -11.36
CA PRO A 76 -6.25 -13.81 -11.22
C PRO A 76 -5.22 -12.89 -10.55
N GLY A 77 -5.53 -11.59 -10.38
CA GLY A 77 -4.67 -10.62 -9.71
C GLY A 77 -5.05 -10.31 -8.26
N GLY A 78 -5.98 -11.05 -7.66
CA GLY A 78 -6.39 -10.85 -6.27
C GLY A 78 -5.33 -11.29 -5.25
N LEU A 79 -5.21 -10.54 -4.14
CA LEU A 79 -4.21 -10.73 -3.06
C LEU A 79 -4.79 -10.60 -1.65
#